data_AF-A0A2E8Y0N3-F1
#
_entry.id   AF-A0A2E8Y0N3-F1
#
_cell.length_a   1.000
_cell.length_b   1.000
_cell.length_c   1.000
_cell.angle_alpha   90.00
_cell.angle_beta   90.00
_cell.angle_gamma   90.00
#
_symmetry.space_group_name_H-M   'P 1'
#
loop_
_entity.id
_entity.type
_entity.pdbx_description
1 polymer ?
#
loop_
_entity_poly.entity_id
_entity_poly.type
_entity_poly.pdbx_seq_one_letter_code
_entity_poly.pdbx_strand_id
1 'polypeptide(L)'
;MHQPPSPADLLRTVAETLADDVVPATSGPAQHQARVAANIASIVTRELELGPEVRSRERDLLREIGGEEIGDEADLAAAVAAALRKGSADSDEEHERVRTLLTQIVRGDLSISKPGYDDWDGE
;
A
#
# COMPACT_ATOMS: atom_id res chain seq x y z
N MET A 1 17.91 4.61 -28.80
CA MET A 1 18.44 4.40 -27.43
C MET A 1 17.57 3.35 -26.77
N HIS A 2 18.07 2.14 -26.54
CA HIS A 2 17.33 1.13 -25.79
C HIS A 2 17.61 1.40 -24.31
N GLN A 3 16.57 1.72 -23.53
CA GLN A 3 16.75 1.82 -22.08
C GLN A 3 16.81 0.41 -21.49
N PRO A 4 17.71 0.13 -20.54
CA PRO A 4 17.72 -1.13 -19.83
C PRO A 4 16.41 -1.29 -19.04
N PRO A 5 15.97 -2.54 -18.77
CA PRO A 5 14.78 -2.80 -17.96
C PRO A 5 14.93 -2.18 -16.57
N SER A 6 13.83 -1.64 -16.04
CA SER A 6 13.80 -1.12 -14.67
C SER A 6 13.85 -2.25 -13.64
N PRO A 7 14.19 -1.97 -12.37
CA PRO A 7 14.07 -2.98 -11.30
C PRO A 7 12.66 -3.59 -11.19
N ALA A 8 11.61 -2.80 -11.45
CA ALA A 8 10.24 -3.29 -11.49
C ALA A 8 10.02 -4.28 -12.63
N ASP A 9 10.56 -4.00 -13.83
CA ASP A 9 10.46 -4.92 -14.97
C ASP A 9 11.18 -6.25 -14.67
N LEU A 10 12.36 -6.20 -14.07
CA LEU A 10 13.11 -7.39 -13.68
C LEU A 10 12.37 -8.23 -12.65
N LEU A 11 11.80 -7.61 -11.62
CA LEU A 11 11.01 -8.30 -10.59
C LEU A 11 9.70 -8.84 -11.14
N ARG A 12 9.07 -8.14 -12.08
CA ARG A 12 7.87 -8.62 -12.78
C ARG A 12 8.18 -9.91 -13.54
N THR A 13 9.27 -9.93 -14.31
CA THR A 13 9.72 -11.15 -15.00
C THR A 13 9.99 -12.29 -14.01
N VAL A 14 10.63 -12.01 -12.87
CA VAL A 14 10.85 -13.04 -11.82
C VAL A 14 9.53 -13.57 -11.28
N ALA A 15 8.56 -12.69 -10.98
CA ALA A 15 7.25 -13.08 -10.47
C ALA A 15 6.49 -13.95 -11.47
N GLU A 16 6.48 -13.56 -12.75
CA GLU A 16 5.86 -14.29 -13.86
C GLU A 16 6.52 -15.67 -14.04
N THR A 17 7.86 -15.75 -14.13
CA THR A 17 8.56 -17.04 -14.22
C THR A 17 8.27 -17.94 -13.02
N LEU A 18 8.23 -17.40 -11.81
CA LEU A 18 7.90 -18.19 -10.63
C LEU A 18 6.46 -18.73 -10.70
N ALA A 19 5.51 -17.89 -11.09
CA ALA A 19 4.09 -18.24 -11.15
C ALA A 19 3.75 -19.20 -12.29
N ASP A 20 4.29 -18.94 -13.49
CA ASP A 20 3.89 -19.60 -14.73
C ASP A 20 4.74 -20.85 -15.02
N ASP A 21 6.01 -20.87 -14.63
CA ASP A 21 6.91 -22.00 -14.91
C ASP A 21 7.24 -22.82 -13.65
N VAL A 22 7.65 -22.17 -12.56
CA VAL A 22 8.20 -22.87 -11.38
C VAL A 22 7.11 -23.49 -10.51
N VAL A 23 6.00 -22.79 -10.28
CA VAL A 23 4.87 -23.31 -9.48
C VAL A 23 4.25 -24.56 -10.13
N PRO A 24 3.97 -24.60 -11.45
CA PRO A 24 3.48 -25.82 -12.09
C PRO A 24 4.50 -26.96 -12.12
N ALA A 25 5.80 -26.65 -12.16
CA ALA A 25 6.88 -27.63 -12.18
C ALA A 25 7.25 -28.21 -10.79
N THR A 26 6.68 -27.68 -9.71
CA THR A 26 7.00 -28.10 -8.33
C THR A 26 5.79 -28.70 -7.60
N SER A 27 6.04 -29.46 -6.53
CA SER A 27 5.00 -30.06 -5.69
C SER A 27 5.32 -29.97 -4.20
N GLY A 28 4.31 -30.22 -3.35
CA GLY A 28 4.47 -30.22 -1.90
C GLY A 28 4.95 -28.85 -1.35
N PRO A 29 5.82 -28.84 -0.33
CA PRO A 29 6.31 -27.61 0.28
C PRO A 29 7.00 -26.64 -0.70
N ALA A 30 7.75 -27.15 -1.68
CA ALA A 30 8.46 -26.32 -2.65
C ALA A 30 7.49 -25.49 -3.51
N GLN A 31 6.34 -26.07 -3.86
CA GLN A 31 5.33 -25.38 -4.63
C GLN A 31 4.70 -24.20 -3.86
N HIS A 32 4.47 -24.38 -2.56
CA HIS A 32 4.00 -23.28 -1.71
C HIS A 32 5.03 -22.17 -1.60
N GLN A 33 6.31 -22.51 -1.38
CA GLN A 33 7.39 -21.53 -1.31
C GLN A 33 7.53 -20.74 -2.63
N ALA A 34 7.40 -21.39 -3.79
CA ALA A 34 7.43 -20.72 -5.09
C ALA A 34 6.27 -19.73 -5.26
N ARG A 35 5.05 -20.08 -4.83
CA ARG A 35 3.90 -19.15 -4.81
C ARG A 35 4.13 -17.96 -3.90
N VAL A 36 4.70 -18.18 -2.72
CA VAL A 36 5.03 -17.10 -1.77
C VAL A 36 6.07 -16.16 -2.39
N ALA A 37 7.13 -16.71 -2.98
CA ALA A 37 8.16 -15.92 -3.65
C ALA A 37 7.59 -15.10 -4.83
N ALA A 38 6.73 -15.69 -5.66
CA ALA A 38 6.04 -14.98 -6.73
C ALA A 38 5.20 -13.82 -6.19
N ASN A 39 4.44 -14.05 -5.12
CA ASN A 39 3.64 -13.00 -4.49
C ASN A 39 4.49 -11.86 -3.90
N ILE A 40 5.59 -12.19 -3.21
CA ILE A 40 6.52 -11.19 -2.69
C ILE A 40 7.11 -10.36 -3.83
N ALA A 41 7.57 -10.99 -4.91
CA ALA A 41 8.09 -10.27 -6.08
C ALA A 41 7.04 -9.34 -6.71
N SER A 42 5.78 -9.79 -6.81
CA SER A 42 4.66 -8.96 -7.28
C SER A 42 4.35 -7.78 -6.36
N ILE A 43 4.41 -7.97 -5.04
CA ILE A 43 4.23 -6.86 -4.07
C ILE A 43 5.35 -5.84 -4.23
N VAL A 44 6.62 -6.27 -4.30
CA VAL A 44 7.75 -5.36 -4.46
C VAL A 44 7.70 -4.65 -5.82
N THR A 45 7.23 -5.32 -6.87
CA THR A 45 7.00 -4.69 -8.18
C THR A 45 6.03 -3.51 -8.05
N ARG A 46 4.86 -3.72 -7.44
CA ARG A 46 3.88 -2.66 -7.20
C ARG A 46 4.38 -1.57 -6.26
N GLU A 47 5.16 -1.93 -5.25
CA GLU A 47 5.79 -0.98 -4.34
C GLU A 47 6.74 -0.02 -5.08
N LEU A 48 7.49 -0.53 -6.06
CA LEU A 48 8.38 0.29 -6.89
C LEU A 48 7.60 1.19 -7.87
N GLU A 49 6.47 0.73 -8.37
CA GLU A 49 5.65 1.45 -9.36
C GLU A 49 4.71 2.49 -8.73
N LEU A 50 4.04 2.10 -7.65
CA LEU A 50 2.95 2.85 -7.03
C LEU A 50 3.38 3.53 -5.73
N GLY A 51 4.36 2.96 -5.01
CA GLY A 51 4.76 3.41 -3.67
C GLY A 51 5.08 4.91 -3.55
N PRO A 52 5.79 5.54 -4.51
CA PRO A 52 6.04 6.98 -4.46
C PRO A 52 4.77 7.83 -4.45
N GLU A 53 3.78 7.46 -5.27
CA GLU A 53 2.50 8.15 -5.36
C GLU A 53 1.63 7.88 -4.13
N VAL A 54 1.52 6.61 -3.72
CA VAL A 54 0.76 6.18 -2.53
C VAL A 54 1.28 6.89 -1.28
N ARG A 55 2.60 6.90 -1.03
CA ARG A 55 3.19 7.63 0.11
C ARG A 55 2.99 9.13 0.03
N SER A 56 2.97 9.71 -1.18
CA SER A 56 2.70 11.15 -1.31
C SER A 56 1.27 11.47 -0.92
N ARG A 57 0.33 10.69 -1.44
CA ARG A 57 -1.09 10.79 -1.14
C ARG A 57 -1.35 10.60 0.34
N GLU A 58 -0.75 9.59 0.96
CA GLU A 58 -0.85 9.32 2.39
C GLU A 58 -0.40 10.53 3.22
N ARG A 59 0.78 11.09 2.94
CA ARG A 59 1.25 12.29 3.67
C ARG A 59 0.29 13.46 3.53
N ASP A 60 -0.31 13.65 2.37
CA ASP A 60 -1.28 14.74 2.14
C ASP A 60 -2.56 14.51 2.96
N LEU A 61 -3.06 13.27 3.01
CA LEU A 61 -4.24 12.88 3.80
C LEU A 61 -3.97 12.98 5.31
N LEU A 62 -2.78 12.56 5.78
CA LEU A 62 -2.40 12.68 7.18
C LEU A 62 -2.32 14.15 7.61
N ARG A 63 -1.83 15.05 6.75
CA ARG A 63 -1.85 16.51 7.01
C ARG A 63 -3.25 17.08 7.02
N GLU A 64 -4.15 16.59 6.17
CA GLU A 64 -5.55 17.00 6.17
C GLU A 64 -6.24 16.68 7.52
N ILE A 65 -5.88 15.55 8.14
CA ILE A 65 -6.44 15.13 9.44
C ILE A 65 -5.71 15.80 10.62
N GLY A 66 -4.36 15.76 10.62
CA GLY A 66 -3.51 16.13 11.76
C GLY A 66 -3.06 17.58 11.78
N GLY A 67 -3.22 18.31 10.68
CA GLY A 67 -2.75 19.69 10.49
C GLY A 67 -1.41 19.77 9.72
N GLU A 68 -0.88 20.99 9.59
CA GLU A 68 0.32 21.30 8.79
C GLU A 68 1.65 20.89 9.44
N GLU A 69 1.65 19.86 10.30
CA GLU A 69 2.87 19.39 10.94
C GLU A 69 3.89 18.91 9.89
N ILE A 70 5.13 19.38 10.03
CA ILE A 70 6.23 19.00 9.15
C ILE A 70 7.04 17.93 9.86
N GLY A 71 7.13 16.77 9.25
CA GLY A 71 7.91 15.67 9.79
C GLY A 71 7.85 14.47 8.86
N ASP A 72 8.39 13.36 9.35
CA ASP A 72 8.23 12.08 8.68
C ASP A 72 6.81 11.50 8.92
N GLU A 73 6.59 10.28 8.43
CA GLU A 73 5.32 9.59 8.58
C GLU A 73 4.92 9.36 10.04
N ALA A 74 5.89 9.13 10.93
CA ALA A 74 5.64 8.92 12.35
C ALA A 74 5.22 10.23 13.04
N ASP A 75 5.83 11.35 12.68
CA ASP A 75 5.43 12.67 13.14
C ASP A 75 3.99 13.00 12.69
N LEU A 76 3.67 12.76 11.43
CA LEU A 76 2.32 12.98 10.89
C LEU A 76 1.27 12.08 11.57
N ALA A 77 1.59 10.80 11.81
CA ALA A 77 0.71 9.89 12.54
C ALA A 77 0.49 10.35 14.00
N ALA A 78 1.54 10.87 14.65
CA ALA A 78 1.43 11.44 15.99
C ALA A 78 0.54 12.70 16.01
N ALA A 79 0.66 13.55 14.99
CA ALA A 79 -0.18 14.74 14.79
C ALA A 79 -1.66 14.37 14.67
N VAL A 80 -1.97 13.40 13.79
CA VAL A 80 -3.32 12.83 13.65
C VAL A 80 -3.84 12.32 14.97
N ALA A 81 -3.06 11.49 15.67
CA ALA A 81 -3.48 10.96 16.97
C ALA A 81 -3.72 12.05 18.02
N ALA A 82 -2.95 13.14 17.99
CA ALA A 82 -3.15 14.29 18.87
C ALA A 82 -4.41 15.09 18.51
N ALA A 83 -4.71 15.28 17.22
CA ALA A 83 -5.93 15.93 16.76
C ALA A 83 -7.17 15.14 17.19
N LEU A 84 -7.17 13.82 16.97
CA LEU A 84 -8.27 12.94 17.37
C LEU A 84 -8.52 12.99 18.88
N ARG A 85 -7.46 12.99 19.70
CA ARG A 85 -7.59 13.14 21.17
C ARG A 85 -8.13 14.50 21.62
N LYS A 86 -8.00 15.53 20.78
CA LYS A 86 -8.55 16.87 21.04
C LYS A 86 -9.99 17.04 20.54
N GLY A 87 -10.57 15.99 19.96
CA GLY A 87 -11.96 15.97 19.52
C GLY A 87 -12.18 16.36 18.06
N SER A 88 -11.16 16.26 17.19
CA SER A 88 -11.30 16.57 15.75
C SER A 88 -12.16 15.58 14.94
N ALA A 89 -12.83 14.66 15.64
CA ALA A 89 -13.71 13.61 15.10
C ALA A 89 -14.89 13.34 16.06
N ASP A 90 -15.26 14.28 16.92
CA ASP A 90 -16.29 14.07 17.96
C ASP A 90 -17.71 14.28 17.42
N SER A 91 -17.89 15.07 16.36
CA SER A 91 -19.18 15.16 15.65
C SER A 91 -19.27 14.10 14.55
N ASP A 92 -20.51 13.70 14.22
CA ASP A 92 -20.76 12.67 13.19
C ASP A 92 -20.13 13.05 11.82
N GLU A 93 -20.20 14.32 11.43
CA GLU A 93 -19.62 14.81 10.18
C GLU A 93 -18.09 14.74 10.18
N GLU A 94 -17.46 15.12 11.29
CA GLU A 94 -16.00 15.06 11.42
C GLU A 94 -15.49 13.63 11.50
N HIS A 95 -16.20 12.77 12.22
CA HIS A 95 -15.90 11.34 12.28
C HIS A 95 -15.96 10.72 10.88
N GLU A 96 -17.03 10.97 10.13
CA GLU A 96 -17.20 10.41 8.79
C GLU A 96 -16.12 10.92 7.81
N ARG A 97 -15.76 12.21 7.91
CA ARG A 97 -14.65 12.78 7.14
C ARG A 97 -13.32 12.08 7.47
N VAL A 98 -12.96 11.98 8.76
CA VAL A 98 -11.72 11.32 9.18
C VAL A 98 -11.69 9.86 8.77
N ARG A 99 -12.80 9.13 8.98
CA ARG A 99 -12.95 7.74 8.56
C ARG A 99 -12.72 7.59 7.06
N THR A 100 -13.29 8.48 6.25
CA THR A 100 -13.11 8.47 4.79
C THR A 100 -11.64 8.67 4.41
N LEU A 101 -10.95 9.64 5.01
CA LEU A 101 -9.55 9.93 4.70
C LEU A 101 -8.62 8.78 5.12
N LEU A 102 -8.78 8.23 6.32
CA LEU A 102 -8.02 7.06 6.78
C LEU A 102 -8.29 5.82 5.91
N THR A 103 -9.53 5.63 5.46
CA THR A 103 -9.87 4.55 4.53
C THR A 103 -9.14 4.69 3.20
N GLN A 104 -8.97 5.92 2.68
CA GLN A 104 -8.21 6.16 1.46
C GLN A 104 -6.73 5.78 1.61
N ILE A 105 -6.13 6.01 2.78
CA ILE A 105 -4.74 5.57 3.06
C ILE A 105 -4.66 4.04 2.97
N VAL A 106 -5.54 3.33 3.68
CA VAL A 106 -5.57 1.87 3.68
C VAL A 106 -5.81 1.30 2.27
N ARG A 107 -6.65 1.95 1.46
CA ARG A 107 -6.84 1.55 0.05
C ARG A 107 -5.55 1.66 -0.76
N GLY A 108 -4.75 2.71 -0.52
CA GLY A 108 -3.42 2.85 -1.09
C GLY A 108 -2.51 1.67 -0.75
N ASP A 109 -2.42 1.30 0.53
CA ASP A 109 -1.61 0.18 1.00
C ASP A 109 -2.09 -1.17 0.43
N LEU A 110 -3.39 -1.34 0.31
CA LEU A 110 -4.00 -2.55 -0.26
C LEU A 110 -3.75 -2.65 -1.76
N SER A 111 -3.74 -1.54 -2.50
CA SER A 111 -3.41 -1.55 -3.93
C SER A 111 -2.02 -2.11 -4.23
N ILE A 112 -1.10 -2.04 -3.25
CA ILE A 112 0.25 -2.61 -3.34
C ILE A 112 0.29 -4.03 -2.79
N SER A 113 -0.16 -4.22 -1.56
CA SER A 113 0.03 -5.46 -0.81
C SER A 113 -0.96 -6.57 -1.19
N LYS A 114 -2.21 -6.20 -1.49
CA LYS A 114 -3.32 -7.12 -1.80
C LYS A 114 -4.32 -6.45 -2.77
N PRO A 115 -3.95 -6.28 -4.06
CA PRO A 115 -4.85 -5.67 -5.04
C PRO A 115 -6.19 -6.41 -5.11
N GLY A 116 -7.29 -5.67 -5.24
CA GLY A 116 -8.66 -6.20 -5.27
C GLY A 116 -9.32 -6.31 -3.89
N TYR A 117 -8.60 -5.99 -2.81
CA TYR A 117 -9.16 -5.83 -1.46
C TYR A 117 -9.40 -4.35 -1.10
N ASP A 118 -9.05 -3.43 -2.00
CA ASP A 118 -9.22 -1.99 -1.88
C ASP A 118 -10.65 -1.51 -2.25
N ASP A 119 -11.45 -2.37 -2.88
CA ASP A 119 -12.83 -2.11 -3.32
C ASP A 119 -13.88 -2.68 -2.35
N TRP A 120 -13.82 -2.27 -1.08
CA TRP A 120 -14.82 -2.58 -0.06
C TRP A 120 -15.65 -1.34 0.31
N ASP A 121 -16.96 -1.56 0.48
CA ASP A 121 -17.99 -0.52 0.61
C ASP A 121 -18.30 -0.06 2.04
N GLY A 122 -17.55 -0.49 3.06
CA GLY A 122 -17.65 0.20 4.35
C GLY A 122 -18.75 -0.25 5.31
N GLU A 123 -19.46 -1.36 5.05
CA GLU A 123 -20.53 -1.86 5.95
C GLU A 123 -20.01 -2.38 7.30
#